data_AF-A0A3M1ZRS8-F1
#
_entry.id   AF-A0A3M1ZRS8-F1
#
_cell.length_a   1.000
_cell.length_b   1.000
_cell.length_c   1.000
_cell.angle_alpha   90.00
_cell.angle_beta   90.00
_cell.angle_gamma   90.00
#
_symmetry.space_group_name_H-M   'P 1'
#
loop_
_entity.id
_entity.type
_entity.pdbx_description
1 polymer ?
#
loop_
_entity_poly.entity_id
_entity_poly.type
_entity_poly.pdbx_seq_one_letter_code
_entity_poly.pdbx_strand_id
1 'polypeptide(L)' 'RADRILFGTDFPNLPYAWDRELRRIRALGLAPEPLERILHRNAREVFGIAA' A
#
# COMPACT_ATOMS: atom_id res chain seq x y z
N ARG A 1 5.01 -13.17 -0.06
CA ARG A 1 4.14 -13.20 -1.27
C ARG A 1 3.44 -11.85 -1.35
N ALA A 2 3.56 -11.10 -2.45
CA ALA A 2 3.04 -9.73 -2.51
C ALA A 2 1.51 -9.65 -2.55
N ASP A 3 0.81 -10.72 -2.95
CA ASP A 3 -0.65 -10.82 -3.05
C ASP A 3 -1.41 -10.91 -1.71
N ARG A 4 -0.71 -11.06 -0.58
CA ARG A 4 -1.32 -11.16 0.75
C ARG A 4 -0.98 -9.98 1.66
N ILE A 5 -0.52 -8.88 1.08
CA ILE A 5 -0.08 -7.69 1.81
C ILE A 5 -0.89 -6.51 1.30
N LEU A 6 -1.59 -5.81 2.20
CA LEU A 6 -2.30 -4.58 1.89
C LEU A 6 -1.63 -3.43 2.65
N PHE A 7 -1.35 -2.34 1.96
CA PHE A 7 -0.94 -1.10 2.62
C PHE A 7 -2.16 -0.34 3.13
N GLY A 8 -2.13 0.06 4.39
CA GLY A 8 -3.11 0.95 5.00
C GLY A 8 -2.39 1.90 5.94
N THR A 9 -2.72 3.19 5.86
CA THR A 9 -2.04 4.23 6.64
C THR A 9 -2.52 4.29 8.09
N ASP A 10 -3.69 3.72 8.42
CA ASP A 10 -4.32 3.91 9.74
C ASP A 10 -4.53 5.41 10.10
N PHE A 11 -4.70 6.27 9.10
CA PHE A 11 -5.07 7.67 9.33
C PHE A 11 -6.48 7.75 9.96
N PRO A 12 -6.71 8.56 11.01
CA PRO A 12 -5.82 9.58 11.59
C PRO A 12 -5.02 9.14 12.83
N ASN A 13 -4.92 7.84 13.14
CA ASN A 13 -4.29 7.34 14.37
C ASN A 13 -2.75 7.45 14.39
N LEU A 14 -2.13 7.86 13.28
CA LEU A 14 -0.69 7.97 13.14
C LEU A 14 -0.09 9.14 13.96
N PRO A 15 1.05 8.95 14.65
CA PRO A 15 1.77 10.03 15.34
C PRO A 15 2.67 10.86 14.39
N TYR A 16 2.47 10.76 13.07
CA TYR A 16 3.25 11.46 12.04
C TYR A 16 2.42 11.64 10.75
N ALA A 17 2.96 12.40 9.79
CA ALA A 17 2.31 12.65 8.51
C ALA A 17 2.07 11.34 7.71
N TRP A 18 0.84 11.15 7.24
CA TRP A 18 0.36 9.91 6.59
C TRP A 18 1.22 9.44 5.39
N ASP A 19 1.91 10.36 4.72
CA ASP A 19 2.72 10.11 3.54
C ASP A 19 4.15 9.66 3.87
N ARG A 20 4.55 9.67 5.14
CA ARG A 20 5.89 9.23 5.58
C ARG A 20 6.16 7.76 5.23
N GLU A 21 5.19 6.89 5.40
CA GLU A 21 5.34 5.46 5.08
C GLU A 21 5.41 5.21 3.59
N LEU A 22 4.62 5.92 2.78
CA LEU A 22 4.69 5.87 1.31
C LEU A 22 6.08 6.26 0.80
N ARG A 23 6.69 7.31 1.37
CA ARG A 23 8.08 7.68 1.04
C ARG A 23 9.06 6.56 1.34
N ARG A 24 8.90 5.87 2.47
CA ARG A 24 9.76 4.73 2.85
C ARG A 24 9.57 3.55 1.91
N ILE A 25 8.33 3.21 1.57
CA ILE A 25 8.02 2.13 0.62
C ILE A 25 8.63 2.42 -0.75
N ARG A 26 8.53 3.67 -1.24
CA ARG A 26 9.16 4.09 -2.49
C ARG A 26 10.69 3.93 -2.45
N ALA A 27 11.32 4.24 -1.32
CA ALA A 27 12.77 4.12 -1.15
C ALA A 27 13.28 2.67 -1.14
N LEU A 28 12.41 1.67 -0.95
CA LEU A 28 12.78 0.26 -1.04
C LEU A 28 13.10 -0.21 -2.47
N GLY A 29 12.77 0.57 -3.50
CA GLY A 29 13.10 0.24 -4.88
C GLY A 29 12.43 -1.04 -5.38
N LEU A 30 11.23 -1.34 -4.90
CA LEU A 30 10.48 -2.53 -5.32
C LEU A 30 10.18 -2.48 -6.82
N ALA A 31 10.16 -3.65 -7.45
CA ALA A 31 9.67 -3.79 -8.81
C ALA A 31 8.20 -3.29 -8.93
N PRO A 32 7.76 -2.81 -10.11
CA PRO A 32 6.44 -2.22 -10.28
C PRO A 32 5.28 -3.13 -9.84
N GLU A 33 5.33 -4.43 -10.18
CA GLU A 33 4.22 -5.34 -9.87
C GLU A 33 4.02 -5.55 -8.35
N PRO A 34 5.02 -5.96 -7.55
CA PRO A 34 4.85 -6.06 -6.10
C PRO A 34 4.35 -4.76 -5.45
N LEU A 35 4.84 -3.61 -5.93
CA LEU A 35 4.42 -2.29 -5.44
C LEU A 35 2.94 -2.02 -5.77
N GLU A 36 2.52 -2.29 -7.00
CA GLU A 36 1.12 -2.13 -7.45
C GLU A 36 0.19 -3.07 -6.68
N ARG A 37 0.61 -4.31 -6.39
CA ARG A 37 -0.17 -5.22 -5.56
C ARG A 37 -0.41 -4.69 -4.16
N ILE A 38 0.67 -4.26 -3.49
CA ILE A 38 0.64 -3.81 -2.09
C ILE A 38 -0.16 -2.53 -1.92
N LEU A 39 0.02 -1.57 -2.83
CA LEU A 39 -0.59 -0.24 -2.73
C LEU A 39 -2.00 -0.15 -3.34
N HIS A 40 -2.41 -1.14 -4.16
CA HIS A 40 -3.65 -1.04 -4.94
C HIS A 40 -4.38 -2.37 -5.18
N ARG A 41 -3.79 -3.30 -5.95
CA ARG A 41 -4.56 -4.43 -6.50
C ARG A 41 -5.15 -5.34 -5.41
N ASN A 42 -4.39 -5.63 -4.37
CA ASN A 42 -4.88 -6.50 -3.30
C ASN A 42 -6.07 -5.89 -2.55
N ALA A 43 -6.02 -4.57 -2.28
CA ALA A 43 -7.14 -3.88 -1.63
C ALA A 43 -8.37 -3.87 -2.54
N ARG A 44 -8.20 -3.66 -3.84
CA ARG A 44 -9.30 -3.74 -4.81
C ARG A 44 -9.95 -5.11 -4.86
N GLU A 45 -9.16 -6.18 -4.87
CA GLU A 45 -9.65 -7.56 -4.85
C GLU A 45 -10.41 -7.87 -3.54
N VAL A 46 -9.83 -7.49 -2.39
CA VAL A 46 -10.43 -7.76 -1.06
C VAL A 46 -11.72 -6.97 -0.83
N PHE A 47 -11.76 -5.70 -1.25
CA PHE A 47 -12.90 -4.82 -1.00
C PHE A 47 -13.88 -4.73 -2.18
N GLY A 48 -13.62 -5.42 -3.30
CA GLY A 48 -14.50 -5.40 -4.48
C GLY A 48 -14.64 -4.04 -5.15
N ILE A 49 -13.58 -3.21 -5.13
CA ILE A 49 -13.62 -1.82 -5.63
C ILE A 49 -13.54 -1.81 -7.16
N ALA A 50 -14.60 -1.29 -7.80
CA ALA A 50 -14.69 -1.14 -9.25
C ALA A 50 -13.58 -0.24 -9.83
N ALA A 51 -13.31 -0.40 -11.13
CA ALA A 51 -12.31 0.40 -11.86
C ALA A 51 -12.80 1.82 -12.12
#